data_AF-A0A7X0DYV8-F1
#
_entry.id   AF-A0A7X0DYV8-F1
#
_cell.length_a   1.000
_cell.length_b   1.000
_cell.length_c   1.000
_cell.angle_alpha   90.00
_cell.angle_beta   90.00
_cell.angle_gamma   90.00
#
_symmetry.space_group_name_H-M   'P 1'
#
loop_
_entity.id
_entity.type
_entity.pdbx_description
1 polymer ?
#
loop_
_entity_poly.entity_id
_entity_poly.type
_entity_poly.pdbx_seq_one_letter_code
_entity_poly.pdbx_strand_id
1 'polypeptide(L)' 'MIGNLEYLIYIIPVVFIVLSRKYKLKFNRLQGTGKIPDIMGARRRENLFFFLAILSALLILIITNFELFSLDAYQSS' A
#
# COMPACT_ATOMS: atom_id res chain seq x y z
N MET A 1 12.98 18.53 13.32
CA MET A 1 12.13 17.44 13.90
C MET A 1 11.02 16.98 12.93
N ILE A 2 11.15 17.22 11.61
CA ILE A 2 10.17 16.78 10.56
C ILE A 2 10.56 15.43 9.92
N GLY A 3 11.85 15.10 9.86
CA GLY A 3 12.33 13.91 9.13
C GLY A 3 11.78 12.55 9.60
N ASN A 4 11.30 12.42 10.84
CA ASN A 4 10.75 11.14 11.31
C ASN A 4 9.36 10.81 10.74
N LEU A 5 8.57 11.81 10.38
CA LEU A 5 7.22 11.63 9.84
C LEU A 5 7.25 11.23 8.35
N GLU A 6 8.17 11.81 7.58
CA GLU A 6 8.36 11.47 6.16
C GLU A 6 8.79 10.02 5.99
N TYR A 7 9.73 9.54 6.81
CA TYR A 7 10.14 8.13 6.79
C TYR A 7 9.00 7.17 7.15
N LEU A 8 8.07 7.58 8.02
CA LEU A 8 6.89 6.78 8.36
C LEU A 8 5.95 6.60 7.15
N ILE A 9 5.84 7.61 6.28
CA ILE A 9 4.98 7.55 5.10
C ILE A 9 5.45 6.47 4.12
N TYR A 10 6.77 6.27 3.99
CA TYR A 10 7.33 5.20 3.16
C TYR A 10 7.12 3.79 3.72
N ILE A 11 6.85 3.64 5.02
CA ILE A 11 6.56 2.34 5.67
C ILE A 11 5.12 1.88 5.39
N ILE A 12 4.19 2.82 5.15
CA ILE A 12 2.77 2.55 4.88
C ILE A 12 2.56 1.50 3.76
N PRO A 13 3.14 1.64 2.55
CA PRO A 13 2.96 0.65 1.49
C PRO A 13 3.55 -0.73 1.85
N VAL A 14 4.66 -0.76 2.61
CA VAL A 14 5.28 -2.01 3.07
C VAL A 14 4.34 -2.75 4.03
N VAL A 15 3.71 -2.04 4.97
CA VAL A 15 2.72 -2.61 5.90
C VAL A 15 1.52 -3.18 5.14
N PHE A 16 1.02 -2.49 4.12
CA PHE A 16 -0.07 -3.00 3.28
C PHE A 16 0.31 -4.26 2.50
N ILE A 17 1.53 -4.36 1.97
CA ILE A 17 2.03 -5.57 1.30
C ILE A 17 2.11 -6.74 2.28
N VAL A 18 2.61 -6.51 3.49
CA VAL A 18 2.69 -7.54 4.54
C VAL A 18 1.30 -8.02 4.95
N LEU A 19 0.34 -7.10 5.14
CA LEU A 19 -1.05 -7.45 5.43
C LEU A 19 -1.66 -8.27 4.29
N SER A 20 -1.48 -7.85 3.04
CA SER A 20 -1.96 -8.57 1.86
C SER A 20 -1.45 -10.02 1.82
N ARG A 21 -0.15 -10.24 2.03
CA ARG A 21 0.43 -11.59 2.13
C ARG A 21 -0.18 -12.42 3.27
N LYS A 22 -0.45 -11.79 4.41
CA LYS A 22 -1.12 -12.46 5.55
C LYS A 22 -2.53 -12.92 5.20
N TYR A 23 -3.31 -12.09 4.50
CA TYR A 23 -4.64 -12.45 4.02
C TYR A 23 -4.60 -13.53 2.94
N LYS A 24 -3.62 -13.50 2.03
CA LYS A 24 -3.38 -14.57 1.05
C LYS A 24 -3.05 -15.91 1.71
N LEU A 25 -2.21 -15.90 2.76
CA LEU A 25 -1.91 -17.10 3.55
C LEU A 25 -3.19 -17.65 4.23
N LYS A 26 -4.00 -16.75 4.79
CA LYS A 26 -5.30 -17.11 5.40
C LYS A 26 -6.27 -17.68 4.37
N PHE A 27 -6.31 -17.12 3.16
CA PHE A 27 -7.10 -17.62 2.03
C PHE A 27 -6.66 -19.04 1.62
N ASN A 28 -5.36 -19.29 1.44
CA ASN A 28 -4.82 -20.62 1.13
C ASN A 28 -5.17 -21.64 2.23
N ARG A 29 -5.10 -21.22 3.49
CA ARG A 29 -5.47 -22.06 4.63
C ARG A 29 -6.97 -22.37 4.67
N LEU A 30 -7.82 -21.43 4.26
CA LEU A 30 -9.28 -21.62 4.15
C LEU A 30 -9.67 -22.46 2.92
N GLN A 31 -8.93 -22.36 1.82
CA GLN A 31 -9.10 -23.24 0.64
C GLN A 31 -8.96 -24.71 1.00
N GLY A 32 -8.00 -25.07 1.86
CA GLY A 32 -7.84 -26.44 2.36
C GLY A 32 -9.01 -26.96 3.22
N THR A 33 -9.90 -26.07 3.68
CA THR A 33 -11.06 -26.43 4.52
C THR A 33 -12.39 -26.47 3.76
N GLY A 34 -12.43 -26.16 2.46
CA GLY A 34 -13.64 -26.22 1.64
C GLY A 34 -14.72 -25.16 1.95
N LYS A 35 -14.45 -24.18 2.83
CA LYS A 35 -15.41 -23.11 3.19
C LYS A 35 -15.42 -21.97 2.15
N ILE A 36 -16.13 -22.19 1.04
CA ILE A 36 -16.30 -21.28 -0.10
C ILE A 36 -16.73 -19.83 0.25
N PRO A 37 -17.68 -19.56 1.17
CA PRO A 37 -18.10 -18.18 1.47
C PRO A 37 -17.00 -17.34 2.16
N ASP A 38 -16.16 -17.98 2.97
CA ASP A 38 -15.05 -17.33 3.69
C ASP A 38 -13.88 -17.01 2.73
N ILE A 39 -13.66 -17.87 1.73
CA ILE A 39 -12.68 -17.73 0.65
C ILE A 39 -13.00 -16.49 -0.20
N MET A 40 -14.26 -16.31 -0.59
CA MET A 40 -14.72 -15.15 -1.38
C MET A 40 -14.56 -13.83 -0.61
N GLY A 41 -14.88 -13.84 0.70
CA GLY A 41 -14.71 -12.68 1.57
C GLY A 41 -13.24 -12.30 1.79
N ALA A 42 -12.36 -13.28 1.96
CA ALA A 42 -10.92 -13.06 2.09
C ALA A 42 -10.30 -12.47 0.81
N ARG A 43 -10.68 -12.96 -0.37
CA ARG A 43 -10.18 -12.46 -1.66
C ARG A 43 -10.65 -11.04 -1.98
N ARG A 44 -11.89 -10.68 -1.61
CA ARG A 44 -12.38 -9.30 -1.74
C ARG A 44 -11.58 -8.33 -0.86
N ARG A 45 -11.23 -8.73 0.36
CA ARG A 45 -10.39 -7.91 1.26
C ARG A 45 -8.95 -7.81 0.75
N GLU A 46 -8.37 -8.90 0.24
CA GLU A 46 -7.05 -8.89 -0.41
C GLU A 46 -7.00 -7.86 -1.55
N ASN A 47 -7.98 -7.89 -2.46
CA ASN A 47 -8.06 -6.93 -3.56
C ASN A 47 -8.22 -5.48 -3.08
N LEU A 48 -9.03 -5.24 -2.04
CA LEU A 48 -9.19 -3.91 -1.46
C LEU A 48 -7.88 -3.38 -0.89
N PHE A 49 -7.17 -4.17 -0.08
CA PHE A 49 -5.88 -3.75 0.47
C PHE A 49 -4.81 -3.57 -0.60
N PHE A 50 -4.81 -4.40 -1.64
CA PHE A 50 -3.90 -4.26 -2.78
C PHE A 50 -4.18 -2.97 -3.56
N PHE A 51 -5.46 -2.65 -3.80
CA PHE A 51 -5.86 -1.40 -4.43
C PHE A 51 -5.46 -0.17 -3.59
N LEU A 52 -5.68 -0.22 -2.27
CA LEU A 52 -5.23 0.83 -1.35
C LEU A 52 -3.71 1.00 -1.36
N ALA A 53 -2.95 -0.09 -1.44
CA ALA A 53 -1.48 -0.04 -1.52
C ALA A 53 -1.03 0.68 -2.81
N ILE A 54 -1.62 0.35 -3.95
CA ILE A 54 -1.32 1.00 -5.23
C ILE A 54 -1.70 2.48 -5.18
N LEU A 55 -2.89 2.80 -4.68
CA LEU A 55 -3.37 4.18 -4.57
C LEU A 55 -2.44 5.03 -3.68
N SER A 56 -2.01 4.47 -2.55
CA SER A 56 -1.08 5.12 -1.63
C SER A 56 0.30 5.33 -2.27
N ALA A 57 0.82 4.35 -3.01
CA ALA A 57 2.10 4.47 -3.70
C ALA A 57 2.04 5.53 -4.82
N LEU A 58 0.94 5.59 -5.57
CA LEU A 58 0.72 6.61 -6.60
C LEU A 58 0.64 8.03 -5.99
N LEU A 59 -0.07 8.19 -4.87
CA LEU A 59 -0.14 9.48 -4.17
C LEU A 59 1.24 9.95 -3.70
N ILE A 60 2.03 9.07 -3.10
CA ILE A 60 3.40 9.39 -2.68
C ILE A 60 4.22 9.80 -3.90
N LEU A 61 4.17 9.03 -4.99
CA LEU A 61 4.93 9.32 -6.20
C LEU A 61 4.55 10.68 -6.80
N ILE A 62 3.26 11.02 -6.85
CA ILE A 62 2.79 12.33 -7.34
C ILE A 62 3.32 13.45 -6.44
N ILE A 63 3.20 13.31 -5.12
CA ILE A 63 3.67 14.32 -4.16
C ILE A 63 5.18 14.52 -4.30
N THR A 64 5.96 13.44 -4.29
CA THR A 64 7.43 13.52 -4.39
C THR A 64 7.88 14.13 -5.71
N ASN A 65 7.23 13.80 -6.84
CA ASN A 65 7.58 14.40 -8.14
C ASN A 65 7.16 15.88 -8.22
N PHE A 66 6.01 16.24 -7.64
CA PHE A 66 5.56 17.63 -7.59
C PHE A 66 6.50 18.50 -6.73
N GLU A 67 6.95 17.97 -5.60
CA GLU A 67 7.90 18.63 -4.71
C GLU A 67 9.27 18.79 -5.36
N LEU A 68 9.76 17.76 -6.08
CA LEU A 68 10.98 17.82 -6.86
C LEU A 68 10.91 18.89 -7.96
N PHE A 69 9.83 18.92 -8.73
CA PHE A 69 9.62 19.94 -9.76
C PHE A 69 9.58 21.36 -9.20
N SER A 70 8.98 21.54 -8.02
CA SER A 70 8.90 22.84 -7.35
C SER A 70 10.27 23.33 -6.86
N LEU A 71 11.15 22.40 -6.43
CA LEU A 71 12.54 22.72 -6.04
C LEU A 71 13.39 23.11 -7.25
N ASP A 72 13.27 22.41 -8.37
CA ASP A 72 13.98 22.74 -9.62
C ASP A 72 13.57 24.13 -10.15
N ALA A 73 12.27 24.47 -10.08
CA ALA A 73 11.79 25.79 -10.47
C ALA A 73 12.31 26.93 -9.57
N TYR A 74 12.51 26.66 -8.28
CA TYR A 74 13.03 27.65 -7.33
C TYR A 74 14.54 27.89 -7.50
N GLN A 75 15.33 26.86 -7.81
CA GLN A 75 16.78 27.03 -8.06
C GLN A 75 17.11 27.67 -9.41
N SER A 76 16.16 27.73 -10.34
CA SER A 76 16.31 28.38 -11.65
C SER A 76 16.02 29.89 -11.64
N SER A 77 15.67 30.49 -10.49
CA SER A 77 15.35 31.91 -10.31
C SER A 77 16.43 32.64 -9.52
#